data_AF-A0A366F9S9-F1
#
_entry.id   AF-A0A366F9S9-F1
#
_cell.length_a   1.000
_cell.length_b   1.000
_cell.length_c   1.000
_cell.angle_alpha   90.00
_cell.angle_beta   90.00
_cell.angle_gamma   90.00
#
_symmetry.space_group_name_H-M   'P 1'
#
loop_
_entity.id
_entity.type
_entity.pdbx_description
1 polymer ?
#
loop_
_entity_poly.entity_id
_entity_poly.type
_entity_poly.pdbx_seq_one_letter_code
_entity_poly.pdbx_strand_id
1 'polypeptide(L)'
;MSNVQKVSVALTPEFVAMLREAVETGEYTSTSEVVREALRAWKLRRAAHEIEVSELRRLWNEGIASGSPVDGEPLFKRLRDKYAGQAPET
;
A
#
# COMPACT_ATOMS: atom_id res chain seq x y z
N MET A 1 -12.55 27.73 11.84
CA MET A 1 -11.55 28.36 10.96
C MET A 1 -10.44 27.36 10.74
N SER A 2 -10.43 26.65 9.61
CA SER A 2 -9.34 25.72 9.28
C SER A 2 -8.06 26.52 9.03
N ASN A 3 -7.07 26.38 9.91
CA ASN A 3 -5.81 27.11 9.82
C ASN A 3 -4.97 26.56 8.64
N VAL A 4 -5.05 27.21 7.48
CA VAL A 4 -4.24 26.87 6.30
C VAL A 4 -2.96 27.69 6.34
N GLN A 5 -1.80 27.01 6.30
CA GLN A 5 -0.49 27.65 6.20
C GLN A 5 0.03 27.56 4.77
N LYS A 6 0.61 28.65 4.26
CA LYS A 6 1.25 28.67 2.94
C LYS A 6 2.65 28.08 3.05
N VAL A 7 2.97 27.15 2.16
CA VAL A 7 4.29 26.53 2.04
C VAL A 7 4.79 26.74 0.61
N SER A 8 6.03 27.21 0.46
CA SER A 8 6.69 27.28 -0.84
C SER A 8 7.42 25.97 -1.12
N VAL A 9 7.17 25.39 -2.29
CA VAL A 9 7.76 24.11 -2.72
C VAL A 9 8.29 24.24 -4.15
N ALA A 10 9.42 23.59 -4.42
CA ALA A 10 9.93 23.47 -5.78
C ALA A 10 9.33 22.22 -6.43
N LEU A 11 8.76 22.38 -7.63
CA LEU A 11 8.20 21.30 -8.44
C LEU A 11 8.90 21.29 -9.81
N THR A 12 8.96 20.12 -10.43
CA THR A 12 9.44 20.01 -11.81
C THR A 12 8.47 20.73 -12.75
N PRO A 13 8.93 21.20 -13.93
CA PRO A 13 8.06 21.83 -14.92
C PRO A 13 6.87 20.96 -15.32
N GLU A 14 7.07 19.64 -15.40
CA GLU A 14 6.04 18.65 -15.67
C GLU A 14 4.90 18.70 -14.65
N PHE A 15 5.21 18.68 -13.35
CA PHE A 15 4.19 18.77 -12.32
C PHE A 15 3.51 20.14 -12.30
N VAL A 16 4.24 21.22 -12.60
CA VAL A 16 3.62 22.55 -12.73
C VAL A 16 2.63 22.58 -13.88
N ALA A 17 2.94 21.96 -15.03
CA ALA A 17 2.04 21.86 -16.16
C ALA A 17 0.78 21.06 -15.81
N MET A 18 0.94 19.90 -15.17
CA MET A 18 -0.17 19.06 -14.68
C MET A 18 -1.09 19.83 -13.72
N LEU A 19 -0.52 20.58 -12.77
CA LEU A 19 -1.31 21.40 -11.82
C LEU A 19 -2.08 22.52 -12.52
N ARG A 20 -1.52 23.10 -13.59
CA ARG A 20 -2.19 24.16 -14.36
C ARG A 20 -3.33 23.59 -15.19
N GLU A 21 -3.07 22.51 -15.91
CA GLU A 21 -4.08 21.82 -16.72
C GLU A 21 -5.30 21.44 -15.88
N ALA A 22 -5.08 20.82 -14.72
CA ALA A 22 -6.16 20.42 -13.80
C ALA A 22 -7.03 21.60 -13.32
N VAL A 23 -6.49 22.81 -13.27
CA VAL A 23 -7.25 24.02 -12.94
C VAL A 23 -7.90 24.63 -14.19
N GLU A 24 -7.19 24.66 -15.31
CA GLU A 24 -7.67 25.22 -16.58
C GLU A 24 -8.84 24.43 -17.17
N THR A 25 -8.86 23.11 -16.99
CA THR A 25 -9.99 22.24 -17.37
C THR A 25 -11.20 22.38 -16.43
N GLY A 26 -11.02 23.03 -15.28
CA GLY A 26 -12.04 23.18 -14.25
C GLY A 26 -12.25 21.93 -13.37
N GLU A 27 -11.38 20.92 -13.46
CA GLU A 27 -11.40 19.76 -12.55
C GLU A 27 -11.16 20.20 -11.10
N TYR A 28 -10.31 21.21 -10.89
CA TYR A 28 -10.04 21.80 -9.58
C TYR A 28 -10.15 23.33 -9.58
N THR A 29 -10.53 23.91 -8.45
CA THR A 29 -10.67 25.37 -8.35
C THR A 29 -9.34 26.07 -8.07
N SER A 30 -8.30 25.33 -7.68
CA SER A 30 -6.96 25.87 -7.39
C SER A 30 -5.88 24.80 -7.35
N THR A 31 -4.63 25.20 -7.63
CA THR A 31 -3.46 24.32 -7.48
C THR A 31 -3.30 23.80 -6.05
N SER A 32 -3.68 24.62 -5.05
CA SER A 32 -3.65 24.22 -3.64
C SER A 32 -4.64 23.10 -3.32
N GLU A 33 -5.71 22.96 -4.09
CA GLU A 33 -6.67 21.86 -3.94
C GLU A 33 -6.08 20.55 -4.44
N VAL A 34 -5.51 20.54 -5.65
CA VAL A 34 -4.81 19.38 -6.23
C VAL A 34 -3.70 18.90 -5.29
N VAL A 35 -2.88 19.82 -4.77
CA VAL A 35 -1.79 19.48 -3.85
C VAL A 35 -2.34 18.89 -2.54
N ARG A 36 -3.43 19.41 -1.99
CA ARG A 36 -4.06 18.83 -0.79
C ARG A 36 -4.61 17.43 -1.05
N GLU A 37 -5.23 17.19 -2.20
CA GLU A 37 -5.67 15.85 -2.58
C GLU A 37 -4.50 14.88 -2.68
N ALA A 38 -3.45 15.25 -3.42
CA ALA A 38 -2.25 14.44 -3.57
C ALA A 38 -1.62 14.10 -2.20
N LEU A 39 -1.57 15.06 -1.28
CA LEU A 39 -1.06 14.85 0.08
C LEU A 39 -1.97 13.93 0.93
N ARG A 40 -3.29 13.99 0.76
CA ARG A 40 -4.21 13.03 1.41
C ARG A 40 -3.99 11.61 0.90
N ALA A 41 -3.91 11.43 -0.41
CA ALA A 41 -3.62 10.14 -1.02
C ALA A 41 -2.25 9.60 -0.58
N TRP A 42 -1.22 10.46 -0.55
CA TRP A 42 0.10 10.12 -0.05
C TRP A 42 0.08 9.68 1.42
N LYS A 43 -0.63 10.41 2.29
CA LYS A 43 -0.80 10.06 3.70
C LYS A 43 -1.48 8.70 3.86
N LEU A 44 -2.56 8.45 3.10
CA LEU A 44 -3.29 7.18 3.15
C LEU A 44 -2.38 6.00 2.75
N ARG A 45 -1.60 6.15 1.66
CA ARG A 45 -0.64 5.13 1.23
C ARG A 45 0.41 4.83 2.30
N ARG A 46 0.95 5.84 2.99
CA ARG A 46 1.90 5.60 4.08
C ARG A 46 1.27 4.87 5.26
N ALA A 47 0.05 5.25 5.66
CA ALA A 47 -0.65 4.57 6.74
C ALA A 47 -0.90 3.09 6.41
N ALA A 48 -1.33 2.78 5.18
CA ALA A 48 -1.49 1.40 4.72
C ALA A 48 -0.16 0.64 4.73
N HIS A 49 0.91 1.24 4.22
CA HIS A 49 2.24 0.62 4.20
C HIS A 49 2.77 0.32 5.61
N GLU A 50 2.55 1.22 6.57
CA GLU A 50 2.95 1.00 7.98
C GLU A 50 2.22 -0.20 8.59
N ILE A 51 0.93 -0.37 8.29
CA ILE A 51 0.13 -1.53 8.71
C ILE A 51 0.67 -2.81 8.06
N GLU A 52 0.89 -2.81 6.74
CA GLU A 52 1.43 -3.97 6.02
C GLU A 52 2.78 -4.42 6.59
N VAL A 53 3.71 -3.48 6.81
CA VAL A 53 5.01 -3.78 7.40
C VAL A 53 4.86 -4.32 8.83
N SER A 54 3.91 -3.79 9.61
CA SER A 54 3.66 -4.29 10.96
C SER A 54 3.14 -5.73 10.96
N GLU A 55 2.24 -6.07 10.03
CA GLU A 55 1.72 -7.44 9.87
C GLU A 55 2.80 -8.40 9.39
N LEU A 56 3.63 -8.00 8.43
CA LEU A 56 4.76 -8.81 7.98
C LEU A 56 5.74 -9.11 9.13
N ARG A 57 6.04 -8.12 9.98
CA ARG A 57 6.86 -8.34 11.18
C ARG A 57 6.19 -9.28 12.17
N ARG A 58 4.87 -9.16 12.37
CA ARG A 58 4.11 -10.05 13.25
C ARG A 58 4.17 -11.49 12.75
N LEU A 59 3.90 -11.73 11.46
CA LEU A 59 3.96 -13.05 10.83
C LEU A 59 5.37 -13.65 10.85
N TRP A 60 6.40 -12.82 10.64
CA TRP A 60 7.79 -13.25 10.77
C TRP A 60 8.09 -13.75 12.19
N ASN A 61 7.74 -12.96 13.21
CA ASN A 61 7.97 -13.33 14.61
C ASN A 61 7.18 -14.58 14.99
N GLU A 62 5.95 -14.73 14.50
CA GLU A 62 5.15 -15.93 14.66
C GLU A 62 5.86 -17.15 14.04
N GLY A 63 6.41 -17.02 12.83
CA GLY A 63 7.21 -18.05 12.18
C GLY A 63 8.46 -18.44 12.99
N ILE A 64 9.21 -17.46 13.50
CA ILE A 64 10.38 -17.71 14.36
C ILE A 64 9.97 -18.43 15.66
N ALA A 65 8.82 -18.07 16.23
CA ALA A 65 8.29 -18.70 17.44
C ALA A 65 7.62 -20.08 17.19
N SER A 66 7.40 -20.47 15.93
CA SER A 66 6.65 -21.68 15.57
C SER A 66 7.41 -23.00 15.77
N GLY A 67 8.69 -22.92 16.13
CA GLY A 67 9.53 -24.09 16.41
C GLY A 67 10.51 -24.41 15.29
N SER A 68 11.02 -25.65 15.28
CA SER A 68 12.05 -26.05 14.31
C SER A 68 11.49 -26.18 12.89
N PRO A 69 12.24 -25.70 11.87
CA PRO A 69 11.83 -25.87 10.49
C PRO A 69 11.80 -27.36 10.12
N VAL A 70 10.85 -27.72 9.25
CA VAL A 70 10.71 -29.07 8.68
C VAL A 70 11.13 -29.05 7.21
N ASP A 71 11.63 -30.17 6.71
CA ASP A 71 11.96 -30.33 5.30
C ASP A 71 10.68 -30.17 4.43
N GLY A 72 10.76 -29.30 3.43
CA GLY A 72 9.64 -28.92 2.59
C GLY A 72 9.14 -30.07 1.72
N GLU A 73 10.03 -30.88 1.16
CA GLU A 73 9.66 -31.87 0.14
C GLU A 73 8.85 -33.03 0.72
N PRO A 74 9.27 -33.64 1.85
CA PRO A 74 8.46 -34.62 2.56
C PRO A 74 7.14 -34.02 3.07
N LEU A 75 7.15 -32.77 3.54
CA LEU A 75 5.94 -32.10 4.03
C LEU A 75 4.92 -31.92 2.90
N PHE A 76 5.32 -31.36 1.76
CA PHE A 76 4.42 -31.12 0.63
C PHE A 76 3.88 -32.41 0.05
N LYS A 77 4.69 -33.47 -0.01
CA LYS A 77 4.20 -34.81 -0.39
C LYS A 77 3.08 -35.27 0.54
N ARG A 78 3.29 -35.20 1.86
CA ARG A 78 2.26 -35.56 2.86
C ARG A 78 1.00 -34.71 2.72
N LEU A 79 1.13 -33.41 2.46
CA LEU A 79 -0.02 -32.51 2.29
C LEU A 79 -0.82 -32.83 1.03
N ARG A 80 -0.15 -33.08 -0.11
CA ARG A 80 -0.83 -33.50 -1.35
C ARG A 80 -1.57 -34.82 -1.15
N ASP A 81 -0.91 -35.81 -0.55
CA ASP A 81 -1.52 -37.11 -0.25
C ASP A 81 -2.77 -36.96 0.65
N LYS A 82 -2.73 -36.02 1.63
CA LYS A 82 -3.85 -35.72 2.54
C LYS A 82 -5.04 -35.04 1.84
N TYR A 83 -4.79 -34.11 0.94
CA TYR A 83 -5.84 -33.29 0.31
C TYR A 83 -6.30 -33.80 -1.06
N ALA A 84 -5.67 -34.86 -1.60
CA ALA A 84 -6.04 -35.46 -2.89
C ALA A 84 -7.51 -35.90 -2.99
N GLY A 85 -8.14 -36.25 -1.87
CA GLY A 85 -9.55 -36.66 -1.82
C GLY A 85 -10.56 -35.53 -1.56
N GLN A 86 -10.13 -34.27 -1.46
CA GLN A 86 -10.99 -33.11 -1.18
C GLN A 86 -11.13 -32.15 -2.36
N ALA A 87 -10.59 -32.49 -3.53
CA ALA A 87 -10.82 -31.71 -4.74
C ALA A 87 -12.31 -31.75 -5.10
N PRO A 88 -12.97 -30.59 -5.34
CA PRO A 88 -14.35 -30.60 -5.83
C PRO A 88 -14.38 -31.29 -7.20
N GLU A 89 -15.29 -32.25 -7.37
CA GLU A 89 -15.61 -32.79 -8.70
C GLU A 89 -16.04 -31.62 -9.59
N THR A 90 -15.35 -31.45 -10.71
CA THR A 90 -15.58 -30.38 -11.71
C THR A 90 -16.89 -30.56 -12.44
#